data_AF-A0A5R8LTP0-F1
#
_entry.id   AF-A0A5R8LTP0-F1
#
_cell.length_a   1.000
_cell.length_b   1.000
_cell.length_c   1.000
_cell.angle_alpha   90.00
_cell.angle_beta   90.00
_cell.angle_gamma   90.00
#
_symmetry.space_group_name_H-M   'P 1'
#
loop_
_entity.id
_entity.type
_entity.pdbx_description
1 polymer ?
#
loop_
_entity_poly.entity_id
_entity_poly.type
_entity_poly.pdbx_seq_one_letter_code
_entity_poly.pdbx_strand_id
1 'polypeptide(L)'
;MFEFLSIILEPLLEIFIGPIFKPEFDLESSPKFNWFRLLLTLAVGFALAGVGIWLLLQLRMDSFDSFVLFAGLLFLASGGFPAGRAVIDFIAYRRTIRRQRDAKVEAEKPYQEL
;
A
#
# COMPACT_ATOMS: atom_id res chain seq x y z
N MET A 1 1.05 33.97 3.13
CA MET A 1 -0.18 33.14 3.12
C MET A 1 0.09 31.72 2.63
N PHE A 2 0.88 31.54 1.56
CA PHE A 2 1.26 30.21 1.06
C PHE A 2 2.16 29.42 2.04
N GLU A 3 3.12 30.08 2.70
CA GLU A 3 4.03 29.43 3.68
C GLU A 3 3.32 28.90 4.93
N PHE A 4 2.26 29.57 5.40
CA PHE A 4 1.47 29.08 6.54
C PHE A 4 0.66 27.83 6.18
N LEU A 5 0.22 27.73 4.92
CA LEU A 5 -0.47 26.56 4.40
C LEU A 5 0.48 25.38 4.25
N SER A 6 1.71 25.59 3.77
CA SER A 6 2.70 24.49 3.65
C SER A 6 3.13 23.92 5.01
N ILE A 7 3.30 24.76 6.04
CA ILE A 7 3.65 24.31 7.41
C ILE A 7 2.63 23.32 8.00
N ILE A 8 1.35 23.45 7.63
CA ILE A 8 0.28 22.59 8.11
C ILE A 8 0.02 21.43 7.13
N LEU A 9 0.11 21.69 5.83
CA LEU A 9 -0.22 20.73 4.78
C LEU A 9 0.84 19.65 4.60
N GLU A 10 2.14 19.97 4.68
CA GLU A 10 3.22 18.96 4.61
C GLU A 10 3.07 17.86 5.66
N PRO A 11 2.99 18.17 6.97
CA PRO A 11 2.87 17.12 7.99
C PRO A 11 1.53 16.38 7.89
N LEU A 12 0.45 17.04 7.48
CA LEU A 12 -0.82 16.36 7.23
C LEU A 12 -0.70 15.37 6.07
N LEU A 13 -0.10 15.79 4.94
CA LEU A 13 0.12 14.89 3.82
C LEU A 13 1.01 13.73 4.25
N GLU A 14 2.08 13.95 5.00
CA GLU A 14 2.95 12.85 5.46
C GLU A 14 2.22 11.86 6.37
N ILE A 15 1.41 12.35 7.32
CA ILE A 15 0.63 11.52 8.25
C ILE A 15 -0.47 10.73 7.54
N PHE A 16 -1.15 11.32 6.55
CA PHE A 16 -2.27 10.67 5.87
C PHE A 16 -1.82 9.83 4.67
N ILE A 17 -0.81 10.27 3.93
CA ILE A 17 -0.36 9.66 2.68
C ILE A 17 0.79 8.67 2.91
N GLY A 18 1.69 8.93 3.85
CA GLY A 18 2.79 8.03 4.19
C GLY A 18 2.33 6.60 4.50
N PRO A 19 1.33 6.40 5.39
CA PRO A 19 0.79 5.08 5.70
C PRO A 19 0.06 4.41 4.53
N ILE A 20 -0.41 5.18 3.55
CA ILE A 20 -1.06 4.64 2.34
C ILE A 20 0.00 4.03 1.42
N PHE A 21 1.15 4.68 1.23
CA PHE A 21 2.22 4.14 0.36
C PHE A 21 3.18 3.18 1.08
N LYS A 22 3.16 3.18 2.41
CA LYS A 22 3.95 2.25 3.22
C LYS A 22 3.10 1.73 4.37
N PRO A 23 2.12 0.85 4.08
CA PRO A 23 1.28 0.30 5.13
C PRO A 23 2.10 -0.59 6.05
N GLU A 24 2.04 -0.31 7.34
CA GLU A 24 2.61 -1.18 8.36
C GLU A 24 1.52 -2.15 8.84
N PHE A 25 1.77 -3.44 8.68
CA PHE A 25 0.87 -4.50 9.11
C PHE A 25 1.32 -5.04 10.47
N ASP A 26 0.55 -4.75 11.50
CA ASP A 26 0.91 -5.06 12.89
C ASP A 26 0.01 -6.16 13.45
N LEU A 27 0.60 -7.11 14.19
CA LEU A 27 -0.10 -8.18 14.88
C LEU A 27 -0.94 -7.68 16.07
N GLU A 28 -0.59 -6.54 16.67
CA GLU A 28 -1.37 -5.93 17.76
C GLU A 28 -2.66 -5.28 17.24
N SER A 29 -2.64 -4.83 15.99
CA SER A 29 -3.79 -4.23 15.35
C SER A 29 -4.83 -5.27 14.87
N SER A 30 -6.09 -4.86 14.78
CA SER A 30 -7.14 -5.80 14.37
C SER A 30 -6.92 -6.32 12.94
N PRO A 31 -7.19 -7.61 12.64
CA PRO A 31 -7.05 -8.15 11.29
C PRO A 31 -7.87 -7.41 10.23
N LYS A 32 -9.04 -6.86 10.62
CA LYS A 32 -9.88 -6.05 9.73
C LYS A 32 -9.22 -4.72 9.37
N PHE A 33 -8.53 -4.10 10.33
CA PHE A 33 -7.83 -2.83 10.11
C PHE A 33 -6.61 -3.00 9.20
N ASN A 34 -5.84 -4.07 9.36
CA ASN A 34 -4.76 -4.40 8.42
C ASN A 34 -5.28 -4.69 7.01
N TRP A 35 -6.42 -5.37 6.88
CA TRP A 35 -7.09 -5.52 5.59
C TRP A 35 -7.52 -4.20 4.97
N PHE A 36 -8.10 -3.30 5.78
CA PHE A 36 -8.47 -1.97 5.32
C PHE A 36 -7.26 -1.17 4.82
N ARG A 37 -6.14 -1.18 5.58
CA ARG A 37 -4.88 -0.56 5.18
C ARG A 37 -4.41 -1.07 3.82
N LEU A 38 -4.38 -2.39 3.63
CA LEU A 38 -4.01 -2.99 2.34
C LEU A 38 -4.92 -2.51 1.21
N LEU A 39 -6.24 -2.59 1.40
CA LEU A 39 -7.20 -2.21 0.36
C LEU A 39 -7.09 -0.74 -0.01
N LEU A 40 -6.86 0.14 0.98
CA LEU A 40 -6.64 1.56 0.75
C LEU A 40 -5.36 1.80 -0.05
N THR A 41 -4.25 1.16 0.33
CA THR A 41 -2.98 1.22 -0.42
C THR A 41 -3.15 0.75 -1.85
N LEU A 42 -3.86 -0.36 -2.06
CA LEU A 42 -4.13 -0.90 -3.39
C LEU A 42 -5.02 0.03 -4.21
N ALA A 43 -6.09 0.57 -3.62
CA ALA A 43 -7.00 1.48 -4.31
C ALA A 43 -6.27 2.74 -4.80
N VAL A 44 -5.49 3.37 -3.92
CA VAL A 44 -4.73 4.58 -4.26
C VAL A 44 -3.59 4.26 -5.23
N GLY A 45 -2.85 3.17 -4.97
CA GLY A 45 -1.75 2.73 -5.84
C GLY A 45 -2.22 2.36 -7.24
N PHE A 46 -3.33 1.65 -7.38
CA PHE A 46 -3.91 1.31 -8.68
C PHE A 46 -4.54 2.51 -9.38
N ALA A 47 -5.12 3.47 -8.65
CA ALA A 47 -5.60 4.71 -9.26
C ALA A 47 -4.43 5.48 -9.91
N LEU A 48 -3.32 5.65 -9.18
CA LEU A 48 -2.12 6.32 -9.71
C LEU A 48 -1.48 5.55 -10.84
N ALA A 49 -1.33 4.23 -10.69
CA ALA A 49 -0.80 3.38 -11.75
C ALA A 49 -1.69 3.41 -13.00
N GLY A 50 -3.01 3.45 -12.83
CA GLY A 50 -4.00 3.58 -13.90
C GLY A 50 -3.86 4.89 -14.66
N VAL A 51 -3.68 6.01 -13.96
CA VAL A 51 -3.37 7.31 -14.60
C VAL A 51 -2.06 7.22 -15.38
N GLY A 52 -1.02 6.61 -14.81
CA GLY A 52 0.24 6.37 -15.49
C GLY A 52 0.08 5.56 -16.78
N ILE A 53 -0.64 4.44 -16.72
CA ILE A 53 -0.93 3.60 -17.89
C ILE A 53 -1.72 4.39 -18.94
N TRP A 54 -2.72 5.17 -18.51
CA TRP A 54 -3.51 5.99 -19.42
C TRP A 54 -2.65 6.99 -20.20
N LEU A 55 -1.76 7.71 -19.50
CA LEU A 55 -0.81 8.64 -20.14
C LEU A 55 0.12 7.91 -21.12
N LEU A 56 0.63 6.73 -20.74
CA LEU A 56 1.46 5.91 -21.61
C LEU A 56 0.69 5.39 -22.84
N LEU A 57 -0.60 5.12 -22.71
CA LEU A 57 -1.46 4.73 -23.83
C LEU A 57 -1.75 5.90 -24.77
N GLN A 58 -1.87 7.13 -24.25
CA GLN A 58 -2.03 8.32 -25.09
C GLN A 58 -0.86 8.50 -26.05
N LEU A 59 0.37 8.19 -25.63
CA LEU A 59 1.56 8.22 -26.51
C LEU A 59 1.48 7.28 -27.71
N ARG A 60 0.61 6.27 -27.65
CA ARG A 60 0.39 5.35 -28.76
C ARG A 60 -0.63 5.90 -29.76
N MET A 61 -1.55 6.75 -29.30
CA MET A 61 -2.62 7.32 -30.13
C MET A 61 -2.27 8.68 -30.71
N ASP A 62 -1.51 9.49 -29.96
CA ASP A 62 -1.01 10.80 -30.37
C ASP A 62 0.47 10.73 -30.78
N SER A 63 1.03 11.88 -31.16
CA SER A 63 2.46 12.04 -31.39
C SER A 63 3.27 11.79 -30.11
N PHE A 64 4.41 11.12 -30.26
CA PHE A 64 5.31 10.82 -29.15
C PHE A 64 5.78 12.09 -28.42
N ASP A 65 5.48 12.17 -27.12
CA ASP A 65 5.89 13.24 -26.22
C ASP A 65 6.71 12.68 -25.05
N SER A 66 7.97 13.11 -24.93
CA SER A 66 8.87 12.66 -23.87
C SER A 66 8.41 13.09 -22.48
N PHE A 67 7.70 14.22 -22.36
CA PHE A 67 7.14 14.67 -21.09
C PHE A 67 6.02 13.73 -20.61
N VAL A 68 5.10 13.37 -21.51
CA VAL A 68 4.00 12.44 -21.21
C VAL A 68 4.53 11.04 -20.92
N LEU A 69 5.59 10.59 -21.61
CA LEU A 69 6.29 9.34 -21.30
C LEU A 69 6.85 9.35 -19.88
N PHE A 70 7.58 10.41 -19.53
CA PHE A 70 8.18 10.54 -18.21
C PHE A 70 7.10 10.59 -17.11
N ALA A 71 6.08 11.42 -17.29
CA ALA A 71 4.95 11.52 -16.35
C ALA A 71 4.23 10.18 -16.20
N GLY A 72 3.95 9.49 -17.30
CA GLY A 72 3.29 8.19 -17.29
C GLY A 72 4.09 7.12 -16.52
N LEU A 73 5.41 7.05 -16.74
CA LEU A 73 6.30 6.14 -16.01
C LEU A 73 6.39 6.50 -14.53
N LEU A 74 6.46 7.79 -14.18
CA LEU A 74 6.47 8.24 -12.79
C LEU A 74 5.19 7.84 -12.06
N PHE A 75 4.02 8.11 -12.63
CA PHE A 75 2.74 7.74 -12.03
C PHE A 75 2.62 6.22 -11.89
N LEU A 76 3.03 5.47 -12.92
CA LEU A 76 3.04 4.01 -12.89
C LEU A 76 3.94 3.45 -11.77
N ALA A 77 5.16 3.97 -11.63
CA ALA A 77 6.09 3.56 -10.59
C ALA A 77 5.59 3.96 -9.19
N SER A 78 5.09 5.19 -9.04
CA SER A 78 4.60 5.72 -7.77
C SER A 78 3.39 4.96 -7.24
N GLY A 79 2.52 4.44 -8.11
CA GLY A 79 1.38 3.63 -7.71
C GLY A 79 1.70 2.13 -7.60
N GLY A 80 2.40 1.58 -8.60
CA GLY A 80 2.63 0.15 -8.74
C GLY A 80 3.62 -0.42 -7.72
N PHE A 81 4.73 0.28 -7.44
CA PHE A 81 5.74 -0.23 -6.51
C PHE A 81 5.23 -0.33 -5.06
N PRO A 82 4.60 0.72 -4.49
CA PRO A 82 3.98 0.63 -3.17
C PRO A 82 2.88 -0.42 -3.07
N ALA A 83 2.01 -0.51 -4.08
CA ALA A 83 0.95 -1.52 -4.12
C ALA A 83 1.51 -2.95 -4.11
N GLY A 84 2.52 -3.22 -4.95
CA GLY A 84 3.19 -4.52 -4.99
C GLY A 84 3.86 -4.88 -3.67
N ARG A 85 4.58 -3.92 -3.05
CA ARG A 85 5.22 -4.12 -1.76
C ARG A 85 4.20 -4.41 -0.65
N ALA A 86 3.10 -3.65 -0.61
CA ALA A 86 2.04 -3.84 0.38
C ALA A 86 1.43 -5.25 0.31
N VAL A 87 1.27 -5.82 -0.88
CA VAL A 87 0.80 -7.20 -1.03
C VAL A 87 1.80 -8.20 -0.45
N ILE A 88 3.10 -8.04 -0.74
CA ILE A 88 4.15 -8.93 -0.22
C ILE A 88 4.17 -8.88 1.32
N ASP A 89 4.19 -7.67 1.88
CA ASP A 89 4.23 -7.46 3.33
C ASP A 89 2.97 -8.02 4.01
N PHE A 90 1.79 -7.86 3.38
CA PHE A 90 0.55 -8.42 3.89
C PHE A 90 0.53 -9.96 3.87
N ILE A 91 1.08 -10.59 2.82
CA ILE A 91 1.22 -12.04 2.76
C ILE A 91 2.15 -12.53 3.87
N ALA A 92 3.26 -11.83 4.12
CA ALA A 92 4.17 -12.14 5.22
C ALA A 92 3.45 -12.07 6.57
N TYR A 93 2.70 -10.99 6.82
CA TYR A 93 1.85 -10.84 8.00
C TYR A 93 0.80 -11.97 8.14
N ARG A 94 0.16 -12.40 7.06
CA ARG A 94 -0.79 -13.53 7.11
C ARG A 94 -0.12 -14.84 7.47
N ARG A 95 1.12 -15.06 7.02
CA ARG A 95 1.90 -16.26 7.38
C ARG A 95 2.30 -16.24 8.85
N THR A 96 2.71 -15.10 9.41
CA THR A 96 3.07 -14.99 10.82
C THR A 96 1.86 -15.23 11.74
N ILE A 97 0.68 -14.71 11.40
CA ILE A 97 -0.56 -15.00 12.13
C ILE A 97 -0.87 -16.50 12.16
N ARG A 98 -0.76 -17.19 11.02
CA ARG A 98 -1.02 -18.63 10.96
C ARG A 98 -0.07 -19.40 11.88
N ARG A 99 1.23 -19.10 11.81
CA ARG A 99 2.24 -19.72 12.69
C ARG A 99 1.95 -19.48 14.17
N GLN A 100 1.56 -18.27 14.57
CA GLN A 100 1.21 -17.99 15.97
C GLN A 100 -0.05 -18.74 16.41
N ARG A 101 -1.06 -18.87 15.53
CA ARG A 101 -2.25 -19.66 15.82
C ARG A 101 -1.89 -21.13 16.00
N ASP A 102 -1.10 -21.69 15.11
CA ASP A 102 -0.69 -23.10 15.18
C ASP A 102 0.11 -23.37 16.45
N ALA A 103 1.03 -22.47 16.83
CA ALA A 103 1.79 -22.56 18.07
C ALA A 103 0.90 -22.49 19.33
N LYS A 104 -0.13 -21.63 19.33
CA LYS A 104 -1.10 -21.56 20.44
C LYS A 104 -1.92 -22.85 20.56
N VAL A 105 -2.39 -23.38 19.43
CA VAL A 105 -3.12 -24.65 19.40
C VAL A 105 -2.24 -25.80 19.91
N GLU A 106 -0.98 -25.86 19.49
CA GLU A 106 -0.03 -26.86 19.98
C GLU A 106 0.27 -26.75 21.48
N ALA A 107 0.37 -25.52 22.01
CA ALA A 107 0.54 -25.27 23.43
C ALA A 107 -0.70 -25.60 24.28
N GLU A 108 -1.92 -25.52 23.71
CA GLU A 108 -3.18 -25.84 24.39
C GLU A 108 -3.54 -27.33 24.38
N LYS A 109 -3.03 -28.10 23.40
CA LYS A 109 -3.22 -29.57 23.32
C LYS A 109 -3.02 -30.33 24.65
N PRO A 110 -1.92 -30.14 25.41
CA PRO A 110 -1.70 -30.89 26.65
C PRO A 110 -2.72 -30.60 27.76
N TYR A 111 -3.46 -29.49 27.68
CA TYR A 111 -4.50 -29.14 28.65
C TYR A 111 -5.91 -29.61 28.22
N GLN A 112 -6.09 -30.03 26.97
CA GLN A 112 -7.36 -30.58 26.47
C GLN A 112 -7.43 -32.11 26.59
N GLU A 113 -6.31 -32.78 26.86
CA GLU A 113 -6.20 -34.23 27.04
C GLU A 113 -6.24 -34.68 28.52
N LEU A 114 -6.45 -33.74 29.45
CA LEU A 114 -6.66 -33.94 30.89
C LEU A 114 -8.14 -33.80 31.25
#